data_AF-A0A7W1JGI3-F1
#
_entry.id   AF-A0A7W1JGI3-F1
#
_cell.length_a   1.000
_cell.length_b   1.000
_cell.length_c   1.000
_cell.angle_alpha   90.00
_cell.angle_beta   90.00
_cell.angle_gamma   90.00
#
_symmetry.space_group_name_H-M   'P 1'
#
loop_
_entity.id
_entity.type
_entity.pdbx_description
1 polymer ?
#
loop_
_entity_poly.entity_id
_entity_poly.type
_entity_poly.pdbx_seq_one_letter_code
_entity_poly.pdbx_strand_id
1 'polypeptide(L)'
;MNSVLLEFDSALRTDADGKELRDGLSVVAQIGNQLWVASDESASLESLSTTDGRVFKNHRTHPLANFLDLPSGDAQQEVDIEGLAYDDGYLWLIGSHSLKRKQPKEEAGGNVAKDIARLARVEDEGNRYLLARV
;
A
#
# COMPACT_ATOMS: atom_id res chain seq x y z
N MET A 1 21.01 13.99 12.11
CA MET A 1 20.21 13.38 11.03
C MET A 1 19.17 12.51 11.69
N ASN A 2 17.89 12.76 11.41
CA ASN A 2 16.75 12.00 11.94
C ASN A 2 16.17 11.11 10.82
N SER A 3 17.02 10.34 10.16
CA SER A 3 16.65 9.45 9.07
C SER A 3 16.99 8.01 9.43
N VAL A 4 16.17 7.08 8.95
CA VAL A 4 16.42 5.64 9.02
C VAL A 4 16.65 5.10 7.61
N LEU A 5 17.35 3.96 7.50
CA LEU A 5 17.58 3.25 6.24
C LEU A 5 16.68 2.01 6.19
N LEU A 6 15.91 1.87 5.10
CA LEU A 6 15.11 0.68 4.81
C LEU A 6 15.79 -0.13 3.69
N GLU A 7 16.17 -1.37 3.99
CA GLU A 7 16.75 -2.32 3.03
C GLU A 7 15.70 -3.35 2.61
N PHE A 8 14.98 -3.06 1.53
CA PHE A 8 14.04 -4.00 0.91
C PHE A 8 14.78 -5.13 0.20
N ASP A 9 14.29 -6.36 0.37
CA ASP A 9 14.79 -7.52 -0.38
C ASP A 9 14.49 -7.34 -1.87
N SER A 10 15.52 -7.43 -2.71
CA SER A 10 15.40 -7.30 -4.18
C SER A 10 14.43 -8.28 -4.82
N ALA A 11 14.18 -9.44 -4.21
CA ALA A 11 13.23 -10.43 -4.72
C ALA A 11 11.76 -10.11 -4.38
N LEU A 12 11.53 -9.20 -3.42
CA LEU A 12 10.21 -8.89 -2.87
C LEU A 12 9.83 -7.41 -3.01
N ARG A 13 10.74 -6.56 -3.51
CA ARG A 13 10.56 -5.10 -3.52
C ARG A 13 9.63 -4.57 -4.61
N THR A 14 9.04 -5.45 -5.42
CA THR A 14 8.15 -5.05 -6.52
C THR A 14 6.76 -5.64 -6.35
N ASP A 15 5.75 -4.87 -6.73
CA ASP A 15 4.36 -5.35 -6.82
C ASP A 15 4.14 -6.26 -8.05
N ALA A 16 2.88 -6.67 -8.26
CA ALA A 16 2.49 -7.51 -9.39
C ALA A 16 2.69 -6.84 -10.76
N ASP A 17 2.70 -5.50 -10.81
CA ASP A 17 2.92 -4.70 -12.02
C ASP A 17 4.39 -4.35 -12.24
N GLY A 18 5.28 -4.80 -11.34
CA GLY A 18 6.73 -4.58 -11.40
C GLY A 18 7.18 -3.20 -10.93
N LYS A 19 6.30 -2.43 -10.26
CA LYS A 19 6.66 -1.15 -9.63
C LYS A 19 7.34 -1.38 -8.30
N GLU A 20 8.26 -0.51 -7.93
CA GLU A 20 8.99 -0.61 -6.67
C GLU A 20 8.09 -0.20 -5.50
N LEU A 21 7.90 -1.08 -4.51
CA LEU A 21 7.08 -0.84 -3.30
C LEU A 21 7.44 0.46 -2.59
N ARG A 22 8.72 0.84 -2.63
CA ARG A 22 9.24 2.06 -1.98
C ARG A 22 8.63 3.34 -2.56
N ASP A 23 8.14 3.31 -3.79
CA ASP A 23 7.65 4.48 -4.51
C ASP A 23 6.20 4.82 -4.10
N GLY A 24 5.47 3.86 -3.49
CA GLY A 24 4.09 4.00 -3.03
C GLY A 24 3.89 3.78 -1.53
N LEU A 25 4.93 3.89 -0.69
CA LEU A 25 4.74 3.73 0.76
C LEU A 25 3.87 4.87 1.33
N SER A 26 2.74 4.50 1.91
CA SER A 26 1.73 5.43 2.45
C SER A 26 1.67 5.40 3.98
N VAL A 27 1.99 4.26 4.60
CA VAL A 27 1.81 4.04 6.04
C VAL A 27 3.02 3.41 6.72
N VAL A 28 3.16 3.67 8.02
CA VAL A 28 4.22 3.09 8.85
C VAL A 28 3.76 2.92 10.30
N ALA A 29 4.10 1.79 10.91
CA ALA A 29 3.93 1.54 12.35
C ALA A 29 5.12 0.73 12.89
N GLN A 30 5.69 1.15 14.02
CA GLN A 30 6.76 0.39 14.67
C GLN A 30 6.22 -0.41 15.85
N ILE A 31 6.48 -1.72 15.86
CA ILE A 31 6.13 -2.64 16.94
C ILE A 31 7.42 -3.30 17.45
N GLY A 32 7.93 -2.81 18.57
CA GLY A 32 9.24 -3.24 19.10
C GLY A 32 10.35 -3.01 18.08
N ASN A 33 11.01 -4.09 17.68
CA ASN A 33 12.12 -4.08 16.72
C ASN A 33 11.67 -4.28 15.27
N GLN A 34 10.37 -4.28 14.98
CA GLN A 34 9.84 -4.40 13.63
C GLN A 34 9.18 -3.11 13.17
N LEU A 35 9.50 -2.68 11.96
CA LEU A 35 8.81 -1.63 11.23
C LEU A 35 7.86 -2.29 10.24
N TRP A 36 6.58 -1.99 10.38
CA TRP A 36 5.54 -2.39 9.46
C TRP A 36 5.25 -1.23 8.54
N VAL A 37 5.20 -1.50 7.24
CA VAL A 37 4.85 -0.53 6.21
C VAL A 37 3.89 -1.18 5.23
N ALA A 38 3.17 -0.37 4.48
CA ALA A 38 2.36 -0.83 3.36
C ALA A 38 2.36 0.23 2.27
N SER A 39 1.99 -0.18 1.06
CA SER A 39 1.85 0.70 -0.09
C SER A 39 0.38 0.96 -0.40
N ASP A 40 0.08 2.13 -0.95
CA ASP A 40 -1.20 2.46 -1.55
C ASP A 40 -1.50 1.60 -2.80
N GLU A 41 -0.47 1.10 -3.49
CA GLU A 41 -0.63 0.28 -4.70
C GLU A 41 -0.75 -1.24 -4.43
N SER A 42 -0.56 -1.72 -3.20
CA SER A 42 -0.52 -3.15 -2.89
C SER A 42 -1.67 -3.66 -2.01
N ALA A 43 -1.81 -4.99 -1.94
CA ALA A 43 -2.72 -5.71 -1.04
C ALA A 43 -1.93 -6.54 0.00
N SER A 44 -0.81 -5.99 0.49
CA SER A 44 0.12 -6.65 1.41
C SER A 44 0.61 -5.72 2.52
N LEU A 45 1.04 -6.32 3.63
CA LEU A 45 1.85 -5.67 4.65
C LEU A 45 3.30 -6.09 4.48
N GLU A 46 4.22 -5.15 4.66
CA GLU A 46 5.64 -5.42 4.66
C GLU A 46 6.21 -5.22 6.07
N SER A 47 7.13 -6.09 6.48
CA SER A 47 7.82 -5.96 7.76
C SER A 47 9.33 -5.93 7.55
N LEU A 48 10.01 -5.02 8.23
CA LEU A 48 11.47 -4.97 8.32
C LEU A 48 11.88 -4.97 9.80
N SER A 49 13.01 -5.59 10.13
CA SER A 49 13.53 -5.69 11.50
C SER A 49 14.79 -4.86 11.70
N THR A 50 15.00 -4.36 12.92
CA THR A 50 16.20 -3.61 13.29
C THR A 50 16.82 -4.13 14.59
N THR A 51 18.12 -3.90 14.75
CA THR A 51 18.84 -4.10 16.01
C THR A 51 19.32 -2.79 16.63
N ASP A 52 19.28 -1.69 15.89
CA ASP A 52 19.88 -0.40 16.26
C ASP A 52 18.92 0.79 16.14
N GLY A 53 17.69 0.56 15.65
CA GLY A 53 16.69 1.60 15.42
C GLY A 53 17.03 2.54 14.26
N ARG A 54 18.05 2.24 13.46
CA ARG A 54 18.54 3.10 12.37
C ARG A 54 18.53 2.40 11.03
N VAL A 55 18.83 1.11 11.00
CA VAL A 55 18.80 0.30 9.79
C VAL A 55 17.78 -0.81 9.97
N PHE A 56 16.78 -0.83 9.09
CA PHE A 56 15.73 -1.83 9.03
C PHE A 56 15.96 -2.73 7.81
N LYS A 57 16.03 -4.04 8.06
CA LYS A 57 16.47 -5.08 7.12
C LYS A 57 15.54 -6.28 7.20
N ASN A 58 15.93 -7.40 6.59
CA ASN A 58 15.21 -8.68 6.64
C ASN A 58 13.74 -8.51 6.22
N HIS A 59 13.54 -7.82 5.11
CA HIS A 59 12.23 -7.55 4.52
C HIS A 59 11.42 -8.85 4.35
N ARG A 60 10.15 -8.80 4.75
CA ARG A 60 9.17 -9.87 4.51
C ARG A 60 7.85 -9.27 4.08
N THR A 61 7.20 -9.97 3.14
CA THR A 61 5.88 -9.64 2.63
C THR A 61 4.83 -10.55 3.23
N HIS A 62 3.72 -9.95 3.64
CA HIS A 62 2.57 -10.59 4.25
C HIS A 62 1.32 -10.25 3.44
N PRO A 63 0.95 -11.07 2.43
CA PRO A 63 -0.28 -10.86 1.66
C PRO A 63 -1.51 -10.83 2.57
N LEU A 64 -2.38 -9.82 2.42
CA LEU A 64 -3.55 -9.67 3.30
C LEU A 64 -4.54 -10.82 3.15
N ALA A 65 -4.63 -11.40 1.96
CA ALA A 65 -5.47 -12.57 1.67
C ALA A 65 -5.10 -13.83 2.49
N ASN A 66 -3.92 -13.86 3.12
CA ASN A 66 -3.55 -14.95 4.03
C ASN A 66 -4.23 -14.83 5.41
N PHE A 67 -4.77 -13.65 5.73
CA PHE A 67 -5.34 -13.34 7.05
C PHE A 67 -6.81 -12.89 6.97
N LEU A 68 -7.23 -12.33 5.83
CA LEU A 68 -8.52 -11.66 5.65
C LEU A 68 -9.22 -12.15 4.38
N ASP A 69 -10.53 -12.34 4.47
CA ASP A 69 -11.40 -12.41 3.30
C ASP A 69 -11.58 -10.98 2.75
N LEU A 70 -10.89 -10.66 1.66
CA LEU A 70 -10.91 -9.29 1.10
C LEU A 70 -12.28 -8.94 0.50
N PRO A 71 -12.77 -7.69 0.66
CA PRO A 71 -14.12 -7.31 0.26
C PRO A 71 -14.48 -7.58 -1.20
N SER A 72 -13.52 -7.45 -2.12
CA SER A 72 -13.74 -7.71 -3.55
C SER A 72 -13.68 -9.20 -3.92
N GLY A 73 -13.15 -10.05 -3.04
CA GLY A 73 -12.78 -11.44 -3.37
C GLY A 73 -11.55 -11.57 -4.28
N ASP A 74 -11.00 -10.46 -4.79
CA ASP A 74 -9.76 -10.44 -5.56
C ASP A 74 -8.59 -10.12 -4.65
N ALA A 75 -7.68 -11.09 -4.51
CA ALA A 75 -6.47 -11.00 -3.70
C ALA A 75 -5.42 -10.03 -4.27
N GLN A 76 -5.57 -9.59 -5.52
CA GLN A 76 -4.64 -8.69 -6.20
C GLN A 76 -5.18 -7.27 -6.36
N GLN A 77 -6.48 -7.05 -6.13
CA GLN A 77 -7.03 -5.70 -6.16
C GLN A 77 -6.43 -4.86 -5.01
N GLU A 78 -5.89 -3.70 -5.35
CA GLU A 78 -5.29 -2.74 -4.41
C GLU A 78 -6.24 -2.41 -3.25
N VAL A 79 -5.69 -2.29 -2.04
CA VAL A 79 -6.45 -1.84 -0.86
C VAL A 79 -6.35 -0.33 -0.69
N ASP A 80 -5.33 0.32 -1.25
CA ASP A 80 -5.07 1.75 -1.02
C ASP A 80 -4.95 2.00 0.50
N ILE A 81 -3.99 1.33 1.14
CA ILE A 81 -3.86 1.33 2.61
C ILE A 81 -3.39 2.72 3.04
N GLU A 82 -4.20 3.43 3.82
CA GLU A 82 -3.96 4.83 4.20
C GLU A 82 -3.84 5.04 5.72
N GLY A 83 -4.08 3.98 6.49
CA GLY A 83 -3.82 4.01 7.93
C GLY A 83 -3.35 2.66 8.46
N LEU A 84 -2.41 2.73 9.39
CA LEU A 84 -1.83 1.58 10.09
C LEU A 84 -1.61 1.95 11.56
N ALA A 85 -2.10 1.13 12.49
CA ALA A 85 -1.94 1.35 13.93
C ALA A 85 -1.80 0.02 14.68
N TYR A 86 -1.01 0.01 15.74
CA TYR A 86 -0.91 -1.14 16.63
C TYR A 86 -1.60 -0.85 17.95
N ASP A 87 -2.60 -1.66 18.30
CA ASP A 87 -3.31 -1.55 19.57
C ASP A 87 -3.91 -2.90 19.99
N ASP A 88 -3.93 -3.13 21.31
CA ASP A 88 -4.48 -4.35 21.94
C ASP A 88 -3.99 -5.67 21.32
N GLY A 89 -2.71 -5.72 20.93
CA GLY A 89 -2.11 -6.92 20.35
C GLY A 89 -2.36 -7.13 18.86
N TYR A 90 -3.08 -6.21 18.20
CA TYR A 90 -3.43 -6.31 16.79
C TYR A 90 -2.84 -5.18 15.95
N LEU A 91 -2.56 -5.49 14.68
CA LEU A 91 -2.23 -4.49 13.68
C LEU A 91 -3.51 -4.11 12.93
N TRP A 92 -4.01 -2.91 13.18
CA TRP A 92 -5.15 -2.31 12.51
C TRP A 92 -4.74 -1.65 11.21
N LEU A 93 -5.54 -1.86 10.16
CA LEU A 93 -5.35 -1.26 8.85
C LEU A 93 -6.68 -0.75 8.28
N ILE A 94 -6.59 0.33 7.50
CA ILE A 94 -7.73 0.92 6.81
C ILE A 94 -7.33 1.26 5.37
N GLY A 95 -8.21 0.93 4.42
CA GLY A 95 -8.11 1.42 3.05
C GLY A 95 -8.49 2.91 2.95
N SER A 96 -8.48 3.48 1.75
CA SER A 96 -8.78 4.89 1.57
C SER A 96 -10.27 5.25 1.70
N HIS A 97 -11.18 4.26 1.67
CA HIS A 97 -12.64 4.45 1.66
C HIS A 97 -13.09 5.46 0.59
N SER A 98 -12.45 5.39 -0.58
CA SER A 98 -12.64 6.35 -1.68
C SER A 98 -12.93 5.66 -3.00
N LEU A 99 -13.67 6.37 -3.88
CA LEU A 99 -13.79 6.01 -5.29
C LEU A 99 -12.54 6.47 -6.04
N LYS A 100 -12.11 5.68 -7.03
CA LYS A 100 -10.92 6.03 -7.82
C LYS A 100 -11.26 6.66 -9.17
N ARG A 101 -10.29 7.36 -9.75
CA ARG A 101 -10.38 8.04 -11.04
C ARG A 101 -9.08 7.89 -11.81
N LYS A 102 -9.19 7.75 -13.13
CA LYS A 102 -8.02 7.69 -14.01
C LYS A 102 -7.35 9.06 -14.16
N GLN A 103 -6.02 9.07 -14.15
CA GLN A 103 -5.22 10.26 -14.44
C GLN A 103 -5.47 10.78 -15.87
N PRO A 104 -5.31 12.10 -16.12
CA PRO A 104 -5.32 12.65 -17.47
C PRO A 104 -4.14 12.08 -18.29
N LYS A 105 -4.23 12.13 -19.62
CA LYS A 105 -3.13 11.65 -20.47
C LYS A 105 -2.34 12.81 -21.03
N GLU A 106 -1.04 12.82 -20.80
CA GLU A 106 -0.11 13.81 -21.37
C GLU A 106 0.25 13.45 -22.82
N GLU A 107 -0.71 13.51 -23.72
CA GLU A 107 -0.47 13.31 -25.16
C GLU A 107 -0.09 14.64 -25.83
N ALA A 108 0.94 14.64 -26.70
CA ALA A 108 1.31 15.81 -27.47
C ALA A 108 0.13 16.26 -28.36
N GLY A 109 -0.37 17.49 -28.15
CA GLY A 109 -1.60 17.98 -28.77
C GLY A 109 -2.90 17.68 -27.99
N GLY A 110 -2.78 17.47 -26.68
CA GLY A 110 -3.81 17.03 -25.73
C GLY A 110 -5.25 17.46 -26.04
N ASN A 111 -6.17 16.51 -25.93
CA ASN A 111 -7.60 16.73 -26.13
C ASN A 111 -8.28 16.93 -24.77
N VAL A 112 -8.37 18.19 -24.34
CA VAL A 112 -8.99 18.59 -23.06
C VAL A 112 -10.37 17.98 -22.86
N ALA A 113 -11.20 17.89 -23.90
CA ALA A 113 -12.53 17.30 -23.79
C ALA A 113 -12.48 15.80 -23.46
N LYS A 114 -11.52 15.05 -24.01
CA LYS A 114 -11.31 13.64 -23.66
C LYS A 114 -10.80 13.48 -22.23
N ASP A 115 -9.92 14.36 -21.76
CA ASP A 115 -9.43 14.31 -20.38
C ASP A 115 -10.53 14.66 -19.38
N ILE A 116 -11.36 15.68 -19.65
CA ILE A 116 -12.54 15.98 -18.84
C ILE A 116 -13.47 14.77 -18.77
N ALA A 117 -13.77 14.14 -19.92
CA ALA A 117 -14.64 12.96 -19.95
C ALA A 117 -14.05 11.76 -19.18
N ARG A 118 -12.73 11.61 -19.17
CA ARG A 118 -12.03 10.58 -18.38
C ARG A 118 -12.12 10.88 -16.88
N LEU A 119 -11.84 12.12 -16.49
CA LEU A 119 -11.89 12.55 -15.09
C LEU A 119 -13.32 12.53 -14.53
N ALA A 120 -14.34 12.68 -15.36
CA ALA A 120 -15.73 12.56 -14.93
C ALA A 120 -16.12 11.12 -14.50
N ARG A 121 -15.35 10.11 -14.90
CA ARG A 121 -15.61 8.71 -14.53
C ARG A 121 -14.90 8.38 -13.23
N VAL A 122 -15.68 7.86 -12.29
CA VAL A 122 -15.19 7.27 -11.05
C VAL A 122 -15.52 5.79 -11.04
N GLU A 123 -14.63 4.99 -10.49
CA GLU A 123 -14.71 3.54 -10.44
C GLU A 123 -14.69 3.12 -8.96
N ASP A 124 -15.42 2.05 -8.69
CA ASP A 124 -15.53 1.45 -7.37
C ASP A 124 -14.64 0.20 -7.29
N GLU A 125 -13.86 0.08 -6.21
CA GLU A 125 -13.03 -1.08 -5.92
C GLU A 125 -13.20 -1.51 -4.48
N GLY A 126 -13.80 -2.68 -4.29
CA GLY A 126 -14.26 -3.16 -2.99
C GLY A 126 -13.17 -3.18 -1.91
N ASN A 127 -11.94 -3.54 -2.26
CA ASN A 127 -10.82 -3.62 -1.31
C ASN A 127 -10.46 -2.25 -0.70
N ARG A 128 -10.79 -1.13 -1.35
CA ARG A 128 -10.56 0.22 -0.82
C ARG A 128 -11.41 0.55 0.42
N TYR A 129 -12.49 -0.19 0.67
CA TYR A 129 -13.35 -0.02 1.86
C TYR A 129 -13.03 -1.02 2.97
N LEU A 130 -11.76 -1.42 3.08
CA LEU A 130 -11.29 -2.29 4.15
C LEU A 130 -11.15 -1.50 5.46
N LEU A 131 -11.68 -2.05 6.55
CA LEU A 131 -11.28 -1.74 7.92
C LEU A 131 -11.11 -3.07 8.63
N ALA A 132 -9.88 -3.41 8.98
CA ALA A 132 -9.55 -4.72 9.49
C ALA A 132 -8.44 -4.67 10.54
N ARG A 133 -8.22 -5.80 11.20
CA ARG A 133 -7.08 -6.04 12.07
C ARG A 133 -6.52 -7.42 11.80
N VAL A 134 -5.21 -7.57 11.88
CA VAL A 134 -4.47 -8.84 11.75
C VAL A 134 -3.58 -9.11 12.95
#